data_AF-A0A9N9T9T9-F1
#
_entry.id   AF-A0A9N9T9T9-F1
#
_cell.length_a   1.000
_cell.length_b   1.000
_cell.length_c   1.000
_cell.angle_alpha   90.00
_cell.angle_beta   90.00
_cell.angle_gamma   90.00
#
_symmetry.space_group_name_H-M   'P 1'
#
loop_
_entity.id
_entity.type
_entity.pdbx_description
1 polymer ?
#
loop_
_entity_poly.entity_id
_entity_poly.type
_entity_poly.pdbx_seq_one_letter_code
_entity_poly.pdbx_strand_id
1 'polypeptide(L)'
;MSILILKVYAGIIYEQCKNYVDITDGSRDGDNIIKDGITYTPQHYFTIGPSVKGCICDIVVCVRKCCREGETMNMTSKKCVSSHNDSFTKYNVYSIIHVPDNTICTDVETRINLGSDFKIVDGVMLWEDIEFDVDHYCVIKQGEEYFAIGCITFPTQVDAIISGLGQ
;
A
#
# COMPACT_ATOMS: atom_id res chain seq x y z
N MET A 1 -49.03 -30.90 4.77
CA MET A 1 -47.84 -30.75 3.90
C MET A 1 -47.31 -29.35 4.17
N SER A 2 -46.33 -29.24 5.08
CA SER A 2 -45.83 -27.94 5.57
C SER A 2 -44.58 -27.55 4.78
N ILE A 3 -44.60 -26.35 4.20
CA ILE A 3 -43.48 -25.78 3.44
C ILE A 3 -42.56 -25.07 4.44
N LEU A 4 -41.32 -25.56 4.55
CA LEU A 4 -40.26 -24.93 5.33
C LEU A 4 -39.61 -23.82 4.48
N ILE A 5 -39.78 -22.56 4.87
CA ILE A 5 -39.11 -21.43 4.21
C ILE A 5 -37.73 -21.25 4.85
N LEU A 6 -36.68 -21.72 4.16
CA LEU A 6 -35.29 -21.41 4.49
C LEU A 6 -34.99 -19.96 4.08
N LYS A 7 -34.87 -19.06 5.07
CA LYS A 7 -34.33 -17.71 4.86
C LYS A 7 -32.82 -17.83 4.67
N VAL A 8 -32.37 -17.70 3.43
CA VAL A 8 -30.95 -17.49 3.12
C VAL A 8 -30.63 -16.04 3.47
N TYR A 9 -29.94 -15.83 4.58
CA TYR A 9 -29.31 -14.54 4.87
C TYR A 9 -28.10 -14.44 3.94
N ALA A 10 -28.20 -13.60 2.92
CA ALA A 10 -27.03 -13.15 2.18
C ALA A 10 -26.14 -12.40 3.18
N GLY A 11 -25.18 -13.11 3.78
CA GLY A 11 -24.12 -12.48 4.54
C GLY A 11 -23.40 -11.53 3.62
N ILE A 12 -23.42 -10.24 3.97
CA ILE A 12 -22.59 -9.24 3.33
C ILE A 12 -21.16 -9.72 3.55
N ILE A 13 -20.50 -10.19 2.50
CA ILE A 13 -19.06 -10.41 2.53
C ILE A 13 -18.48 -9.00 2.61
N TYR A 14 -18.25 -8.52 3.83
CA TYR A 14 -17.55 -7.26 4.04
C TYR A 14 -16.16 -7.45 3.46
N GLU A 15 -15.84 -6.73 2.40
CA GLU A 15 -14.52 -6.72 1.83
C GLU A 15 -13.56 -6.25 2.93
N GLN A 16 -12.80 -7.19 3.49
CA GLN A 16 -11.82 -6.87 4.52
C GLN A 16 -10.77 -5.96 3.86
N CYS A 17 -10.36 -4.90 4.55
CA CYS A 17 -9.41 -3.95 3.99
C CYS A 17 -8.13 -4.66 3.51
N LYS A 18 -7.63 -4.25 2.34
CA LYS A 18 -6.49 -4.87 1.68
C LYS A 18 -5.18 -4.67 2.45
N ASN A 19 -5.06 -3.50 3.09
CA ASN A 19 -3.88 -3.09 3.86
C ASN A 19 -4.23 -3.06 5.35
N TYR A 20 -3.71 -4.03 6.11
CA TYR A 20 -3.95 -4.13 7.54
C TYR A 20 -2.65 -4.32 8.32
N VAL A 21 -2.70 -4.02 9.63
CA VAL A 21 -1.60 -4.26 10.59
C VAL A 21 -2.09 -5.08 11.76
N ASP A 22 -1.18 -5.80 12.42
CA ASP A 22 -1.53 -6.52 13.64
C ASP A 22 -1.67 -5.55 14.82
N ILE A 23 -2.87 -5.48 15.38
CA ILE A 23 -3.21 -4.66 16.55
C ILE A 23 -3.65 -5.49 17.76
N THR A 24 -3.32 -6.78 17.77
CA THR A 24 -3.75 -7.74 18.82
C THR A 24 -3.30 -7.33 20.23
N ASP A 25 -2.13 -6.71 20.32
CA ASP A 25 -1.49 -6.17 21.53
C ASP A 25 -1.86 -4.70 21.83
N GLY A 26 -2.81 -4.11 21.10
CA GLY A 26 -3.32 -2.77 21.36
C GLY A 26 -4.10 -2.66 22.68
N SER A 27 -4.10 -1.47 23.29
CA SER A 27 -4.92 -1.20 24.47
C SER A 27 -6.38 -0.98 24.09
N ARG A 28 -7.33 -1.39 24.93
CA ARG A 28 -8.76 -1.19 24.68
C ARG A 28 -9.27 0.06 25.38
N ASP A 29 -10.09 0.83 24.68
CA ASP A 29 -10.87 1.96 25.20
C ASP A 29 -12.32 1.82 24.73
N GLY A 30 -13.15 1.18 25.57
CA GLY A 30 -14.48 0.74 25.16
C GLY A 30 -14.43 -0.27 24.01
N ASP A 31 -15.10 0.06 22.90
CA ASP A 31 -15.07 -0.72 21.65
C ASP A 31 -13.90 -0.33 20.73
N ASN A 32 -13.09 0.67 21.08
CA ASN A 32 -11.94 1.08 20.29
C ASN A 32 -10.68 0.32 20.74
N ILE A 33 -9.74 0.17 19.81
CA ILE A 33 -8.39 -0.34 20.08
C ILE A 33 -7.39 0.78 19.78
N ILE A 34 -6.47 1.04 20.70
CA ILE A 34 -5.43 2.05 20.55
C ILE A 34 -4.08 1.32 20.43
N LYS A 35 -3.37 1.56 19.33
CA LYS A 35 -2.02 1.04 19.11
C LYS A 35 -1.15 2.06 18.41
N ASP A 36 0.07 2.26 18.92
CA ASP A 36 1.06 3.21 18.39
C ASP A 36 0.50 4.64 18.23
N GLY A 37 -0.39 5.04 19.14
CA GLY A 37 -1.07 6.34 19.12
C GLY A 37 -2.23 6.46 18.13
N ILE A 38 -2.54 5.41 17.37
CA ILE A 38 -3.66 5.36 16.43
C ILE A 38 -4.86 4.70 17.11
N THR A 39 -6.05 5.30 16.96
CA THR A 39 -7.31 4.76 17.48
C THR A 39 -8.10 4.07 16.36
N TYR A 40 -8.27 2.76 16.48
CA TYR A 40 -9.04 1.92 15.58
C TYR A 40 -10.45 1.75 16.15
N THR A 41 -11.44 2.37 15.49
CA THR A 41 -12.86 2.18 15.81
C THR A 41 -13.37 0.85 15.22
N PRO A 42 -14.56 0.35 15.64
CA PRO A 42 -15.08 -0.95 15.20
C PRO A 42 -15.20 -1.15 13.68
N GLN A 43 -15.33 -0.08 12.89
CA GLN A 43 -15.33 -0.19 11.42
C GLN A 43 -13.94 -0.33 10.80
N HIS A 44 -12.86 -0.08 11.55
CA HIS A 44 -11.47 -0.07 11.06
C HIS A 44 -10.64 -1.24 11.60
N TYR A 45 -11.26 -2.27 12.16
CA TYR A 45 -10.55 -3.50 12.49
C TYR A 45 -11.46 -4.73 12.37
N PHE A 46 -10.83 -5.89 12.25
CA PHE A 46 -11.50 -7.17 12.16
C PHE A 46 -10.66 -8.26 12.82
N THR A 47 -11.26 -9.40 13.11
CA THR A 47 -10.59 -10.52 13.79
C THR A 47 -10.36 -11.68 12.82
N ILE A 48 -9.12 -12.18 12.76
CA ILE A 48 -8.77 -13.42 12.06
C ILE A 48 -8.19 -14.39 13.10
N GLY A 49 -8.99 -15.38 13.52
CA GLY A 49 -8.61 -16.31 14.58
C GLY A 49 -8.33 -15.57 15.90
N PRO A 50 -7.17 -15.76 16.55
CA PRO A 50 -6.81 -15.04 17.77
C PRO A 50 -6.29 -13.62 17.53
N SER A 51 -6.03 -13.25 16.29
CA SER A 51 -5.42 -11.97 15.94
C SER A 51 -6.47 -10.91 15.61
N VAL A 52 -6.20 -9.66 15.99
CA VAL A 52 -6.96 -8.49 15.59
C VAL A 52 -6.15 -7.69 14.57
N LYS A 53 -6.77 -7.38 13.43
CA LYS A 53 -6.17 -6.68 12.30
C LYS A 53 -6.82 -5.31 12.13
N GLY A 54 -6.01 -4.26 12.08
CA GLY A 54 -6.47 -2.88 11.91
C GLY A 54 -6.24 -2.38 10.49
N CYS A 55 -7.26 -1.77 9.89
CA CYS A 55 -7.24 -1.11 8.59
C CYS A 55 -6.56 0.26 8.69
N ILE A 56 -5.23 0.24 8.81
CA ILE A 56 -4.46 1.45 9.11
C ILE A 56 -4.62 2.54 8.04
N CYS A 57 -4.71 2.15 6.76
CA CYS A 57 -4.79 3.09 5.65
C CYS A 57 -6.14 3.81 5.53
N ASP A 58 -7.17 3.36 6.25
CA ASP A 58 -8.46 4.04 6.33
C ASP A 58 -8.43 5.19 7.35
N ILE A 59 -7.46 5.17 8.28
CA ILE A 59 -7.32 6.13 9.38
C ILE A 59 -6.20 7.12 9.10
N VAL A 60 -5.10 6.65 8.50
CA VAL A 60 -3.92 7.47 8.18
C VAL A 60 -3.52 7.30 6.72
N VAL A 61 -2.85 8.32 6.18
CA VAL A 61 -2.32 8.28 4.81
C VAL A 61 -1.19 7.25 4.74
N CYS A 62 -1.42 6.18 3.98
CA CYS A 62 -0.41 5.17 3.69
C CYS A 62 0.41 5.52 2.45
N VAL A 63 1.70 5.22 2.50
CA VAL A 63 2.60 5.27 1.35
C VAL A 63 3.27 3.92 1.21
N ARG A 64 3.22 3.33 0.01
CA ARG A 64 3.83 2.03 -0.25
C ARG A 64 5.32 2.17 -0.51
N LYS A 65 6.19 1.51 0.27
CA LYS A 65 7.61 1.39 -0.05
C LYS A 65 7.82 0.30 -1.10
N CYS A 66 8.75 0.48 -2.02
CA CYS A 66 9.03 -0.54 -3.03
C CYS A 66 9.75 -1.77 -2.48
N CYS A 67 10.51 -1.60 -1.39
CA CYS A 67 11.33 -2.64 -0.78
C CYS A 67 11.07 -2.73 0.72
N ARG A 68 11.42 -3.88 1.31
CA ARG A 68 11.25 -4.11 2.75
C ARG A 68 12.20 -3.24 3.55
N GLU A 69 11.98 -3.18 4.86
CA GLU A 69 12.93 -2.55 5.76
C GLU A 69 14.31 -3.21 5.66
N GLY A 70 15.37 -2.39 5.55
CA GLY A 70 16.73 -2.87 5.30
C GLY A 70 17.02 -3.28 3.84
N GLU A 71 16.14 -2.96 2.90
CA GLU A 71 16.35 -3.19 1.46
C GLU A 71 16.20 -1.88 0.67
N THR A 72 16.86 -1.81 -0.48
CA THR A 72 16.73 -0.73 -1.46
C THR A 72 16.52 -1.28 -2.86
N MET A 73 15.84 -0.54 -3.74
CA MET A 73 15.58 -0.99 -5.11
C MET A 73 16.81 -0.75 -5.98
N ASN A 74 17.37 -1.82 -6.55
CA ASN A 74 18.34 -1.71 -7.62
C ASN A 74 17.60 -1.41 -8.94
N MET A 75 17.73 -0.19 -9.46
CA MET A 75 17.02 0.26 -10.66
C MET A 75 17.43 -0.51 -11.93
N THR A 76 18.66 -1.01 -11.98
CA THR A 76 19.16 -1.79 -13.12
C THR A 76 18.54 -3.19 -13.16
N SER A 77 18.56 -3.90 -12.02
CA SER A 77 18.02 -5.26 -11.93
C SER A 77 16.52 -5.30 -11.62
N LYS A 78 15.92 -4.15 -11.29
CA LYS A 78 14.53 -3.98 -10.84
C LYS A 78 14.17 -4.89 -9.66
N LYS A 79 15.14 -5.13 -8.77
CA LYS A 79 15.01 -5.99 -7.59
C LYS A 79 15.43 -5.26 -6.33
N CYS A 80 14.78 -5.59 -5.22
CA CYS A 80 15.22 -5.17 -3.90
C CYS A 80 16.51 -5.92 -3.52
N VAL A 81 17.48 -5.17 -3.02
CA VAL A 81 18.76 -5.69 -2.52
C VAL A 81 18.98 -5.18 -1.10
N SER A 82 19.62 -5.99 -0.26
CA SER A 82 19.88 -5.60 1.13
C SER A 82 20.74 -4.33 1.18
N SER A 83 20.30 -3.36 1.98
CA SER A 83 20.95 -2.07 2.18
C SER A 83 20.88 -1.68 3.65
N HIS A 84 22.02 -1.43 4.27
CA HIS A 84 22.10 -1.12 5.70
C HIS A 84 21.79 0.35 6.06
N ASN A 85 21.53 1.22 5.08
CA ASN A 85 21.46 2.68 5.30
C ASN A 85 20.12 3.33 4.92
N ASP A 86 19.07 2.56 4.66
CA ASP A 86 17.81 3.12 4.13
C ASP A 86 16.82 3.50 5.24
N SER A 87 17.11 4.59 5.95
CA SER A 87 16.17 5.18 6.91
C SER A 87 15.19 6.11 6.19
N PHE A 88 13.90 5.75 6.15
CA PHE A 88 12.83 6.60 5.64
C PHE A 88 12.40 7.58 6.73
N THR A 89 12.87 8.83 6.64
CA THR A 89 12.64 9.86 7.67
C THR A 89 11.67 10.97 7.26
N LYS A 90 11.24 11.02 5.99
CA LYS A 90 10.38 12.11 5.48
C LYS A 90 8.89 11.93 5.82
N TYR A 91 8.45 10.69 6.05
CA TYR A 91 7.07 10.36 6.36
C TYR A 91 7.04 9.57 7.66
N ASN A 92 6.01 9.76 8.49
CA ASN A 92 5.78 8.89 9.64
C ASN A 92 5.54 7.48 9.13
N VAL A 93 6.58 6.65 9.14
CA VAL A 93 6.51 5.27 8.68
C VAL A 93 5.82 4.48 9.78
N TYR A 94 4.54 4.18 9.59
CA TYR A 94 3.91 3.10 10.32
C TYR A 94 4.30 1.80 9.64
N SER A 95 4.86 0.86 10.40
CA SER A 95 5.25 -0.45 9.88
C SER A 95 3.99 -1.20 9.44
N ILE A 96 3.65 -1.13 8.14
CA ILE A 96 2.53 -1.88 7.57
C ILE A 96 2.97 -3.35 7.48
N ILE A 97 2.61 -4.11 8.52
CA ILE A 97 2.85 -5.55 8.61
C ILE A 97 1.84 -6.23 7.69
N HIS A 98 2.31 -6.59 6.49
CA HIS A 98 1.68 -7.46 5.49
C HIS A 98 1.15 -6.75 4.23
N VAL A 99 2.07 -6.24 3.42
CA VAL A 99 1.82 -6.09 1.97
C VAL A 99 2.07 -7.46 1.34
N PRO A 100 1.09 -8.11 0.67
CA PRO A 100 1.34 -9.37 -0.04
C PRO A 100 2.49 -9.19 -1.04
N ASP A 101 3.17 -10.30 -1.36
CA ASP A 101 4.48 -10.34 -2.01
C ASP A 101 4.76 -9.17 -2.98
N ASN A 102 5.95 -8.57 -2.82
CA ASN A 102 6.49 -7.31 -3.36
C ASN A 102 6.39 -7.08 -4.90
N THR A 103 5.58 -7.83 -5.63
CA THR A 103 5.07 -7.45 -6.95
C THR A 103 4.24 -6.17 -6.81
N ILE A 104 4.93 -5.02 -6.93
CA ILE A 104 4.30 -3.70 -7.03
C ILE A 104 3.41 -3.68 -8.28
N CYS A 105 3.92 -4.25 -9.38
CA CYS A 105 3.20 -4.41 -10.63
C CYS A 105 2.97 -5.89 -10.89
N THR A 106 1.80 -6.20 -11.44
CA THR A 106 1.46 -7.49 -12.04
C THR A 106 2.36 -7.77 -13.26
N ASP A 107 2.42 -9.03 -13.71
CA ASP A 107 3.25 -9.44 -14.86
C ASP A 107 2.84 -8.76 -16.18
N VAL A 108 1.64 -8.18 -16.24
CA VAL A 108 1.11 -7.45 -17.41
C VAL A 108 1.37 -5.95 -17.37
N GLU A 109 1.88 -5.44 -16.25
CA GLU A 109 2.13 -4.03 -16.04
C GLU A 109 3.59 -3.66 -16.24
N THR A 110 3.81 -2.47 -16.80
CA THR A 110 5.15 -1.93 -17.00
C THR A 110 5.54 -1.02 -15.85
N ARG A 111 6.70 -1.28 -15.24
CA ARG A 111 7.32 -0.42 -14.22
C ARG A 111 7.96 0.79 -14.87
N ILE A 112 7.56 1.99 -14.46
CA ILE A 112 8.09 3.25 -14.95
C ILE A 112 8.63 4.05 -13.76
N ASN A 113 9.83 4.62 -13.93
CA ASN A 113 10.37 5.59 -12.97
C ASN A 113 9.73 6.95 -13.26
N LEU A 114 8.96 7.45 -12.29
CA LEU A 114 8.23 8.71 -12.39
C LEU A 114 9.08 9.90 -11.90
N GLY A 115 10.29 9.65 -11.41
CA GLY A 115 11.16 10.70 -10.88
C GLY A 115 10.77 11.15 -9.48
N SER A 116 11.27 12.31 -9.07
CA SER A 116 11.04 12.92 -7.76
C SER A 116 9.88 13.93 -7.74
N ASP A 117 9.40 14.32 -8.92
CA ASP A 117 8.32 15.30 -9.10
C ASP A 117 6.93 14.66 -8.99
N PHE A 118 6.62 14.11 -7.81
CA PHE A 118 5.30 13.57 -7.49
C PHE A 118 4.75 14.17 -6.19
N LYS A 119 3.43 14.11 -6.02
CA LYS A 119 2.75 14.49 -4.78
C LYS A 119 1.92 13.32 -4.29
N ILE A 120 1.72 13.23 -2.98
CA ILE A 120 0.79 12.26 -2.39
C ILE A 120 -0.29 13.07 -1.69
N VAL A 121 -1.54 12.87 -2.10
CA VAL A 121 -2.74 13.52 -1.54
C VAL A 121 -3.69 12.41 -1.17
N ASP A 122 -3.97 12.27 0.13
CA ASP A 122 -4.90 11.26 0.66
C ASP A 122 -4.59 9.81 0.19
N GLY A 123 -3.30 9.47 0.10
CA GLY A 123 -2.83 8.14 -0.31
C GLY A 123 -2.75 7.93 -1.83
N VAL A 124 -3.37 8.83 -2.60
CA VAL A 124 -3.26 8.86 -4.06
C VAL A 124 -2.00 9.62 -4.46
N MET A 125 -1.18 9.01 -5.31
CA MET A 125 -0.01 9.66 -5.87
C MET A 125 -0.38 10.37 -7.17
N LEU A 126 -0.04 11.64 -7.24
CA LEU A 126 -0.19 12.50 -8.41
C LEU A 126 1.17 12.68 -9.08
N TRP A 127 1.24 12.32 -10.36
CA TRP A 127 2.39 12.57 -11.22
C TRP A 127 1.89 13.20 -12.52
N GLU A 128 2.25 14.46 -12.75
CA GLU A 128 1.64 15.30 -13.78
C GLU A 128 0.09 15.30 -13.64
N ASP A 129 -0.63 14.88 -14.69
CA ASP A 129 -2.09 14.75 -14.72
C ASP A 129 -2.56 13.29 -14.50
N ILE A 130 -1.67 12.40 -14.04
CA ILE A 130 -1.96 10.99 -13.82
C ILE A 130 -2.06 10.68 -12.32
N GLU A 131 -3.13 9.99 -11.95
CA GLU A 131 -3.38 9.52 -10.59
C GLU A 131 -3.04 8.04 -10.46
N PHE A 132 -2.32 7.69 -9.40
CA PHE A 132 -2.01 6.31 -9.05
C PHE A 132 -2.55 5.99 -7.65
N ASP A 133 -3.40 4.96 -7.60
CA ASP A 133 -3.80 4.35 -6.33
C ASP A 133 -2.58 3.70 -5.63
N VAL A 134 -2.63 3.56 -4.30
CA VAL A 134 -1.57 2.97 -3.47
C VAL A 134 -1.12 1.57 -3.91
N ASP A 135 -1.98 0.85 -4.63
CA ASP A 135 -1.67 -0.44 -5.21
C ASP A 135 -0.81 -0.37 -6.48
N HIS A 136 -0.81 0.77 -7.18
CA HIS A 136 -0.17 0.95 -8.49
C HIS A 136 1.08 1.85 -8.43
N TYR A 137 1.52 2.25 -7.25
CA TYR A 137 2.81 2.91 -7.08
C TYR A 137 3.57 2.41 -5.87
N CYS A 138 4.85 2.71 -5.84
CA CYS A 138 5.65 2.64 -4.64
C CYS A 138 6.74 3.70 -4.65
N VAL A 139 7.27 4.02 -3.47
CA VAL A 139 8.30 5.03 -3.29
C VAL A 139 9.61 4.38 -2.85
N ILE A 140 10.72 4.87 -3.41
CA ILE A 140 12.09 4.59 -2.98
C ILE A 140 12.76 5.87 -2.50
N LYS A 141 13.74 5.71 -1.61
CA LYS A 141 14.66 6.77 -1.24
C LYS A 141 16.01 6.51 -1.90
N GLN A 142 16.58 7.53 -2.55
CA GLN A 142 17.95 7.48 -3.06
C GLN A 142 18.67 8.75 -2.61
N GLY A 143 19.65 8.60 -1.72
CA GLY A 143 20.28 9.76 -1.07
C GLY A 143 19.28 10.52 -0.20
N GLU A 144 19.10 11.81 -0.48
CA GLU A 144 18.14 12.68 0.22
C GLU A 144 16.80 12.82 -0.52
N GLU A 145 16.71 12.27 -1.73
CA GLU A 145 15.55 12.39 -2.60
C GLU A 145 14.67 11.14 -2.55
N TYR A 146 13.39 11.34 -2.87
CA TYR A 146 12.40 10.28 -3.00
C TYR A 146 12.00 10.18 -4.46
N PHE A 147 11.89 8.95 -4.95
CA PHE A 147 11.47 8.65 -6.31
C PHE A 147 10.25 7.74 -6.27
N ALA A 148 9.31 7.98 -7.17
CA ALA A 148 8.16 7.13 -7.36
C ALA A 148 8.38 6.15 -8.52
N ILE A 149 7.94 4.92 -8.32
CA ILE A 149 7.82 3.91 -9.36
C ILE A 149 6.33 3.64 -9.53
N GLY A 150 5.81 3.88 -10.73
CA GLY A 150 4.43 3.58 -11.10
C GLY A 150 4.32 2.28 -11.90
N CYS A 151 3.17 1.63 -11.78
CA CYS A 151 2.72 0.55 -12.62
C CYS A 151 1.71 1.08 -13.61
N ILE A 152 1.99 0.94 -14.91
CA ILE A 152 1.06 1.32 -15.96
C ILE A 152 0.73 0.09 -16.80
N THR A 153 -0.55 -0.13 -17.04
CA THR A 153 -1.05 -1.12 -17.99
C THR A 153 -1.22 -0.42 -19.34
N PHE A 154 -0.62 -0.98 -20.38
CA PHE A 154 -0.85 -0.52 -21.75
C PHE A 154 -1.75 -1.52 -22.48
N PRO A 155 -2.76 -1.07 -23.25
CA PRO A 155 -3.61 -1.96 -24.03
C PRO A 155 -2.86 -2.69 -25.16
N THR A 156 -1.65 -2.23 -25.49
CA THR A 156 -0.75 -2.80 -26.50
C THR A 156 0.67 -2.87 -25.97
N GLN A 157 1.50 -3.83 -26.41
CA GLN A 157 2.93 -3.85 -26.10
C GLN A 157 3.56 -2.51 -26.47
N VAL A 158 4.11 -1.82 -25.48
CA VAL A 158 4.89 -0.59 -25.70
C VAL A 158 6.34 -1.01 -25.89
N ASP A 159 6.82 -0.91 -27.12
CA ASP A 159 8.21 -1.25 -27.45
C ASP A 159 9.22 -0.26 -26.83
N ALA A 160 8.80 0.99 -26.64
CA ALA A 160 9.60 2.02 -25.97
C ALA A 160 8.73 3.16 -25.40
N ILE A 161 9.12 3.68 -24.23
CA ILE A 161 8.61 4.94 -23.69
C ILE A 161 9.68 6.01 -23.97
N ILE A 162 9.30 7.08 -24.66
CA ILE A 162 10.18 8.20 -24.96
C ILE A 162 9.74 9.39 -24.11
N SER A 163 10.53 9.75 -23.11
CA SER A 163 10.33 10.98 -22.32
C SER A 163 11.14 12.11 -22.97
N GLY A 164 10.47 13.17 -23.41
CA GLY A 164 11.13 14.38 -23.91
C GLY A 164 11.48 15.32 -22.76
N LEU A 165 12.73 15.73 -22.66
CA LEU A 165 13.13 16.82 -21.75
C LEU A 165 12.94 18.15 -22.48
N GLY A 166 11.99 18.97 -22.01
CA GLY A 166 11.86 20.36 -22.44
C GLY A 166 12.99 21.21 -21.85
N GLN A 167 13.63 22.03 -22.68
CA GLN A 167 14.55 23.11 -22.25
C GLN A 167 13.77 24.36 -21.83
#